data_AF-A0A811Q0E6-F1
#
_entry.id   AF-A0A811Q0E6-F1
#
_cell.length_a   1.000
_cell.length_b   1.000
_cell.length_c   1.000
_cell.angle_alpha   90.00
_cell.angle_beta   90.00
_cell.angle_gamma   90.00
#
_symmetry.space_group_name_H-M   'P 1'
#
loop_
_entity.id
_entity.type
_entity.pdbx_description
1 polymer ?
#
loop_
_entity_poly.entity_id
_entity_poly.type
_entity_poly.pdbx_seq_one_letter_code
_entity_poly.pdbx_strand_id
1 'polypeptide(L)'
;MASARSFRFRVLVGMMGIPSHARSASVTQTVLGSSCAQVEIALPEAIDEDDRELFVTCWCVHPRLIPDEKIIGIPEPQVHVHEGPLYLRAEEVIHAELPALTYLVHLRIVKFQDWTTPFSLPDDDG
;
A
#
# COMPACT_ATOMS: atom_id res chain seq x y z
N MET A 1 -17.07 -20.30 4.05
CA MET A 1 -17.49 -20.38 2.64
C MET A 1 -16.57 -19.49 1.81
N ALA A 2 -15.99 -19.98 0.72
CA ALA A 2 -15.12 -19.20 -0.16
C ALA A 2 -15.80 -19.04 -1.53
N SER A 3 -15.71 -17.84 -2.14
CA SER A 3 -16.19 -17.56 -3.50
C SER A 3 -15.02 -17.18 -4.37
N ALA A 4 -14.90 -17.78 -5.55
CA ALA A 4 -13.90 -17.37 -6.53
C ALA A 4 -14.24 -15.96 -7.06
N ARG A 5 -13.25 -15.07 -7.02
CA ARG A 5 -13.28 -13.75 -7.67
C ARG A 5 -11.91 -13.49 -8.30
N SER A 6 -11.90 -12.72 -9.37
CA SER A 6 -10.67 -12.22 -9.98
C SER A 6 -10.43 -10.76 -9.61
N PHE A 7 -9.17 -10.36 -9.61
CA PHE A 7 -8.81 -8.95 -9.61
C PHE A 7 -9.00 -8.41 -11.03
N ARG A 8 -10.03 -7.59 -11.24
CA ARG A 8 -10.45 -7.13 -12.59
C ARG A 8 -10.07 -5.69 -12.86
N PHE A 9 -9.82 -4.93 -11.80
CA PHE A 9 -9.58 -3.51 -11.90
C PHE A 9 -8.11 -3.22 -11.66
N ARG A 10 -7.50 -2.46 -12.57
CA ARG A 10 -6.22 -1.80 -12.31
C ARG A 10 -6.51 -0.39 -11.83
N VAL A 11 -6.05 -0.06 -10.63
CA VAL A 11 -6.32 1.23 -9.99
C VAL A 11 -5.03 2.00 -9.74
N LEU A 12 -5.10 3.32 -9.84
CA LEU A 12 -4.10 4.27 -9.36
C LEU A 12 -4.66 4.89 -8.07
N VAL A 13 -3.93 4.74 -6.98
CA VAL A 13 -4.33 5.21 -5.65
C VAL A 13 -3.29 6.22 -5.17
N GLY A 14 -3.75 7.40 -4.78
CA GLY A 14 -2.96 8.38 -4.04
C GLY A 14 -3.06 8.08 -2.55
N MET A 15 -1.92 8.07 -1.86
CA MET A 15 -1.81 7.79 -0.44
C MET A 15 -1.13 8.95 0.27
N MET A 16 -1.86 9.65 1.13
CA MET A 16 -1.32 10.70 1.98
C MET A 16 -1.13 10.20 3.41
N GLY A 17 -0.07 10.66 4.08
CA GLY A 17 0.23 10.30 5.47
C GLY A 17 1.20 9.11 5.64
N ILE A 18 1.70 8.53 4.54
CA ILE A 18 2.79 7.54 4.59
C ILE A 18 4.11 8.27 4.89
N PRO A 19 4.79 7.98 6.02
CA PRO A 19 6.05 8.65 6.34
C PRO A 19 7.15 8.25 5.35
N SER A 20 8.08 9.15 5.09
CA SER A 20 9.12 9.01 4.05
C SER A 20 9.92 7.70 4.16
N HIS A 21 10.30 7.32 5.38
CA HIS A 21 11.06 6.10 5.66
C HIS A 21 10.26 4.79 5.44
N ALA A 22 8.93 4.87 5.30
CA ALA A 22 8.04 3.72 5.11
C ALA A 22 7.43 3.66 3.71
N ARG A 23 7.88 4.51 2.78
CA ARG A 23 7.40 4.50 1.39
C ARG A 23 7.99 3.30 0.63
N SER A 24 7.32 2.16 0.72
CA SER A 24 7.69 0.94 0.01
C SER A 24 6.46 0.19 -0.51
N ALA A 25 6.65 -0.66 -1.52
CA ALA A 25 5.59 -1.51 -2.05
C ALA A 25 5.00 -2.47 -0.99
N SER A 26 5.81 -2.91 -0.02
CA SER A 26 5.35 -3.80 1.06
C SER A 26 4.46 -3.08 2.06
N VAL A 27 4.80 -1.84 2.43
CA VAL A 27 3.99 -1.03 3.33
C VAL A 27 2.68 -0.65 2.64
N THR A 28 2.73 -0.24 1.37
CA THR A 28 1.51 0.14 0.64
C THR A 28 0.59 -1.06 0.38
N GLN A 29 1.13 -2.26 0.14
CA GLN A 29 0.36 -3.51 0.15
C GLN A 29 -0.29 -3.79 1.51
N THR A 30 0.41 -3.49 2.61
CA THR A 30 -0.15 -3.61 3.97
C THR A 30 -1.29 -2.63 4.19
N VAL A 31 -1.17 -1.39 3.67
CA VAL A 31 -2.23 -0.38 3.71
C VAL A 31 -3.43 -0.83 2.87
N LEU A 32 -3.24 -1.29 1.64
CA LEU A 32 -4.37 -1.71 0.78
C LEU A 32 -5.02 -3.03 1.25
N GLY A 33 -4.25 -3.88 1.94
CA GLY A 33 -4.72 -5.16 2.45
C GLY A 33 -5.04 -6.17 1.34
N SER A 34 -5.82 -7.19 1.67
CA SER A 34 -6.14 -8.31 0.78
C SER A 34 -7.09 -7.97 -0.37
N SER A 35 -7.72 -6.79 -0.33
CA SER A 35 -8.57 -6.27 -1.42
C SER A 35 -7.76 -5.91 -2.67
N CYS A 36 -6.44 -5.73 -2.53
CA CYS A 36 -5.52 -5.38 -3.60
C CYS A 36 -4.32 -6.34 -3.67
N ALA A 37 -3.72 -6.44 -4.86
CA ALA A 37 -2.56 -7.27 -5.13
C ALA A 37 -1.62 -6.59 -6.15
N GLN A 38 -0.38 -7.07 -6.23
CA GLN A 38 0.65 -6.57 -7.16
C GLN A 38 0.78 -5.04 -7.09
N VAL A 39 1.10 -4.55 -5.91
CA VAL A 39 1.27 -3.11 -5.67
C VAL A 39 2.62 -2.66 -6.22
N GLU A 40 2.59 -1.66 -7.07
CA GLU A 40 3.75 -1.04 -7.69
C GLU A 40 3.72 0.47 -7.40
N ILE A 41 4.84 1.04 -6.95
CA ILE A 41 4.95 2.48 -6.77
C ILE A 41 4.97 3.11 -8.17
N ALA A 42 4.04 4.02 -8.42
CA ALA A 42 4.01 4.77 -9.67
C ALA A 42 5.11 5.83 -9.64
N LEU A 43 5.91 5.93 -10.70
CA LEU A 43 6.81 7.08 -10.86
C LEU A 43 5.95 8.36 -11.06
N PRO A 44 6.39 9.52 -10.53
CA PRO A 44 5.67 10.78 -10.66
C PRO A 44 5.83 11.33 -12.08
N GLU A 45 5.22 10.68 -13.07
CA GLU A 45 4.94 11.32 -14.34
C GLU A 45 3.55 11.97 -14.23
N ALA A 46 3.57 13.29 -13.97
CA ALA A 46 2.43 14.20 -14.09
C ALA A 46 1.36 14.21 -12.99
N ILE A 47 1.75 14.31 -11.71
CA ILE A 47 0.85 14.78 -10.65
C ILE A 47 1.68 15.69 -9.72
N ASP A 48 1.16 16.89 -9.44
CA ASP A 48 1.79 18.04 -8.74
C ASP A 48 2.82 17.71 -7.64
N GLU A 49 3.80 18.61 -7.50
CA GLU A 49 4.95 18.62 -6.56
C GLU A 49 4.59 18.64 -5.06
N ASP A 50 3.40 18.18 -4.65
CA ASP A 50 3.16 17.94 -3.22
C ASP A 50 3.76 16.58 -2.87
N ASP A 51 5.05 16.59 -2.48
CA ASP A 51 5.87 15.46 -1.99
C ASP A 51 5.21 14.62 -0.86
N ARG A 52 3.99 14.95 -0.46
CA ARG A 52 3.19 14.35 0.60
C ARG A 52 2.36 13.15 0.14
N GLU A 53 2.01 13.06 -1.14
CA GLU A 53 1.17 11.98 -1.68
C GLU A 53 2.01 10.93 -2.43
N LEU A 54 1.91 9.67 -2.00
CA LEU A 54 2.52 8.52 -2.67
C LEU A 54 1.50 7.90 -3.62
N PHE A 55 1.83 7.84 -4.91
CA PHE A 55 0.99 7.18 -5.90
C PHE A 55 1.41 5.72 -6.09
N VAL A 56 0.43 4.82 -6.08
CA VAL A 56 0.63 3.40 -6.34
C VAL A 56 -0.36 2.88 -7.35
N THR A 57 0.10 1.98 -8.21
CA THR A 57 -0.79 1.16 -9.02
C THR A 57 -0.96 -0.21 -8.37
N CYS A 58 -2.16 -0.75 -8.43
CA CYS A 58 -2.42 -2.11 -7.97
C CYS A 58 -3.61 -2.73 -8.68
N TRP A 59 -3.73 -4.05 -8.57
CA TRP A 59 -4.92 -4.77 -8.96
C TRP A 59 -5.88 -4.84 -7.78
N CYS A 60 -7.17 -4.61 -7.98
CA CYS A 60 -8.19 -4.76 -6.94
C CYS A 60 -9.42 -5.55 -7.44
N VAL A 61 -10.14 -6.18 -6.50
CA VAL A 61 -11.39 -6.90 -6.79
C VAL A 61 -12.50 -5.92 -7.17
N HIS A 62 -12.59 -4.78 -6.48
CA HIS A 62 -13.48 -3.67 -6.80
C HIS A 62 -12.96 -2.40 -6.12
N PRO A 63 -12.96 -1.24 -6.80
CA PRO A 63 -12.56 0.05 -6.22
C PRO A 63 -13.19 0.39 -4.86
N ARG A 64 -14.46 0.03 -4.61
CA ARG A 64 -15.18 0.30 -3.35
C ARG A 64 -14.66 -0.47 -2.14
N LEU A 65 -13.78 -1.45 -2.34
CA LEU A 65 -13.15 -2.20 -1.24
C LEU A 65 -11.87 -1.53 -0.73
N ILE A 66 -11.44 -0.46 -1.39
CA ILE A 66 -10.34 0.39 -0.93
C ILE A 66 -10.97 1.41 0.03
N PRO A 67 -10.61 1.39 1.32
CA PRO A 67 -11.14 2.36 2.28
C PRO A 67 -10.56 3.74 1.99
N ASP A 68 -11.29 4.80 2.33
CA ASP A 68 -10.81 6.19 2.19
C ASP A 68 -9.72 6.53 3.24
N GLU A 69 -9.72 5.81 4.37
CA GLU A 69 -8.78 6.03 5.46
C GLU A 69 -8.32 4.69 6.05
N LYS A 70 -7.05 4.63 6.45
CA LYS A 70 -6.52 3.48 7.17
C LYS A 70 -5.47 3.87 8.18
N ILE A 71 -5.59 3.30 9.38
CA ILE A 71 -4.58 3.39 10.41
C ILE A 71 -3.57 2.25 10.22
N ILE A 72 -2.28 2.59 10.19
CA ILE A 72 -1.17 1.62 10.19
C ILE A 72 -0.25 1.85 11.38
N GLY A 73 0.26 0.75 11.96
CA GLY A 73 1.32 0.79 12.96
C GLY A 73 2.65 0.33 12.37
N ILE A 74 3.68 1.14 12.50
CA ILE A 74 5.04 0.81 12.07
C ILE A 74 5.88 0.58 13.34
N PRO A 75 6.39 -0.64 13.57
CA PRO A 75 7.23 -0.90 14.73
C PRO A 75 8.51 -0.05 14.67
N GLU A 76 8.89 0.57 15.78
CA GLU A 76 10.11 1.36 15.84
C GLU A 76 11.34 0.47 15.67
N PRO A 77 12.36 0.89 14.90
CA PRO A 77 13.62 0.17 14.82
C PRO A 77 14.23 -0.01 16.21
N GLN A 78 14.40 -1.25 16.64
CA GLN A 78 15.03 -1.56 17.92
C GLN A 78 16.54 -1.30 17.79
N VAL A 79 16.99 -0.11 18.21
CA VAL A 79 18.43 0.22 18.26
C VAL A 79 19.03 -0.53 19.44
N HIS A 80 19.69 -1.65 19.16
CA HIS A 80 20.47 -2.37 20.17
C HIS A 80 21.83 -1.67 20.30
N VAL A 81 22.00 -0.83 21.32
CA VAL A 81 23.32 -0.31 21.69
C VAL A 81 24.11 -1.46 22.32
N HIS A 82 24.97 -2.09 21.53
CA HIS A 82 25.81 -3.20 21.96
C HIS A 82 26.97 -2.73 22.84
N GLU A 83 26.75 -2.66 24.15
CA GLU A 83 27.84 -2.55 25.13
C GLU A 83 27.72 -3.65 26.19
N GLY A 84 28.42 -4.77 25.97
CA GLY A 84 28.75 -5.73 27.03
C GLY A 84 28.64 -7.22 26.67
N PRO A 85 29.36 -8.10 27.40
CA PRO A 85 29.47 -9.54 27.10
C PRO A 85 28.25 -10.40 27.50
N LEU A 86 27.16 -9.79 28.01
CA LEU A 86 25.96 -10.49 28.52
C LEU A 86 24.69 -10.22 27.70
N TYR A 87 24.79 -9.72 26.47
CA TYR A 87 23.62 -9.49 25.63
C TYR A 87 23.15 -10.77 24.94
N LEU A 88 21.83 -11.01 25.02
CA LEU A 88 21.11 -12.00 24.20
C LEU A 88 21.18 -11.61 22.73
N ARG A 89 21.24 -12.59 21.83
CA ARG A 89 21.10 -12.30 20.39
C ARG A 89 19.70 -11.75 20.11
N ALA A 90 19.54 -10.96 19.04
CA ALA A 90 18.25 -10.38 18.69
C ALA A 90 17.14 -11.45 18.59
N GLU A 91 17.49 -12.68 18.19
CA GLU A 91 16.59 -13.83 18.08
C GLU A 91 16.23 -14.47 19.43
N GLU A 92 16.93 -14.14 20.51
CA GLU A 92 16.75 -14.68 21.87
C GLU A 92 16.00 -13.71 22.80
N VAL A 93 15.74 -12.48 22.36
CA VAL A 93 15.02 -11.46 23.14
C VAL A 93 13.52 -11.68 23.01
N ILE A 94 12.87 -12.09 24.11
CA ILE A 94 11.41 -12.11 24.20
C ILE A 94 10.94 -10.71 24.62
N HIS A 95 10.41 -9.96 23.66
CA HIS A 95 9.83 -8.66 23.93
C HIS A 95 8.43 -8.81 24.54
N ALA A 96 8.20 -8.20 25.71
CA ALA A 96 6.87 -8.11 26.31
C ALA A 96 5.94 -7.17 25.51
N GLU A 97 6.51 -6.11 24.94
CA GLU A 97 5.83 -5.11 24.12
C GLU A 97 6.77 -4.64 23.00
N LEU A 98 6.21 -4.31 21.83
CA LEU A 98 6.93 -3.72 20.70
C LEU A 98 6.43 -2.29 20.47
N PRO A 99 7.26 -1.25 20.66
CA PRO A 99 6.84 0.12 20.41
C PRO A 99 6.56 0.30 18.92
N ALA A 100 5.47 0.99 18.60
CA ALA A 100 5.06 1.27 17.24
C ALA A 100 4.51 2.68 17.09
N LEU A 101 4.87 3.34 16.00
CA LEU A 101 4.32 4.62 15.60
C LEU A 101 3.09 4.38 14.72
N THR A 102 2.00 5.06 15.07
CA THR A 102 0.72 4.92 14.39
C THR A 102 0.49 6.09 13.44
N TYR A 103 0.13 5.80 12.19
CA TYR A 103 -0.11 6.78 11.14
C TYR A 103 -1.50 6.60 10.56
N LEU A 104 -2.22 7.72 10.35
CA LEU A 104 -3.44 7.76 9.56
C LEU A 104 -3.06 8.01 8.10
N VAL A 105 -3.48 7.08 7.24
CA VAL A 105 -3.26 7.15 5.80
C VAL A 105 -4.58 7.46 5.12
N HIS A 106 -4.64 8.56 4.39
CA HIS A 106 -5.78 8.86 3.53
C HIS A 106 -5.52 8.27 2.15
N LEU A 107 -6.49 7.53 1.64
CA LEU A 107 -6.44 6.89 0.33
C LEU A 107 -7.46 7.53 -0.60
N ARG A 108 -7.03 7.81 -1.82
CA ARG A 108 -7.86 8.38 -2.87
C ARG A 108 -7.67 7.61 -4.16
N ILE A 109 -8.76 7.11 -4.73
CA ILE A 109 -8.72 6.50 -6.06
C ILE A 109 -8.62 7.63 -7.09
N VAL A 110 -7.48 7.73 -7.77
CA VAL A 110 -7.21 8.76 -8.78
C VAL A 110 -7.77 8.34 -10.13
N LYS A 111 -7.54 7.08 -10.50
CA LYS A 111 -7.98 6.49 -11.77
C LYS A 111 -8.21 5.00 -11.58
N PHE A 112 -9.13 4.41 -12.34
CA PHE A 112 -9.25 2.97 -12.45
C PHE A 112 -9.59 2.56 -13.89
N GLN A 113 -9.20 1.34 -14.25
CA GLN A 113 -9.53 0.71 -15.52
C GLN A 113 -10.07 -0.70 -15.25
N ASP A 114 -11.25 -0.99 -15.80
CA ASP A 114 -11.80 -2.34 -15.82
C ASP A 114 -11.20 -3.12 -16.99
N TRP A 115 -10.50 -4.21 -16.69
CA TRP A 115 -9.83 -5.04 -17.69
C TRP A 115 -10.74 -6.09 -18.34
N THR A 116 -12.04 -6.07 -18.01
CA THR A 116 -13.02 -7.01 -18.54
C THR A 116 -14.06 -6.38 -19.46
N THR A 117 -14.05 -5.06 -19.61
CA THR A 117 -14.80 -4.39 -20.67
C THR A 117 -14.08 -4.66 -21.98
N PRO A 118 -14.72 -5.32 -22.98
CA PRO A 118 -14.11 -5.45 -24.29
C PRO A 118 -13.80 -4.04 -24.81
N PHE A 119 -12.60 -3.85 -25.36
CA PHE A 119 -12.27 -2.62 -26.09
C PHE A 119 -13.37 -2.41 -27.13
N SER A 120 -14.21 -1.40 -26.92
CA SER A 120 -15.15 -0.99 -27.96
C SER A 120 -14.28 -0.46 -29.10
N LEU A 121 -14.07 -1.30 -30.11
CA LEU A 121 -13.53 -0.85 -31.39
C LEU A 121 -14.45 0.29 -31.86
N PRO A 122 -13.91 1.45 -32.25
CA PRO A 122 -14.75 2.47 -32.84
C PRO A 122 -15.47 1.83 -34.04
N ASP A 123 -16.79 1.99 -34.09
CA ASP A 123 -17.57 1.56 -35.23
C ASP A 123 -17.00 2.27 -36.48
N ASP A 124 -16.37 1.47 -37.34
CA ASP A 124 -15.92 1.88 -38.67
C ASP A 124 -17.19 2.04 -39.52
N ASP A 125 -17.77 3.24 -39.49
CA ASP A 125 -18.86 3.64 -40.38
C ASP A 125 -18.26 3.84 -41.78
N GLY A 126 -18.61 2.93 -42.69
CA GLY A 126 -18.01 2.76 -44.02
C GLY A 126 -18.41 3.76 -45.10
#